data_AF-A0A1F8F386-F1
#
_entry.id   AF-A0A1F8F386-F1
#
_cell.length_a   1.000
_cell.length_b   1.000
_cell.length_c   1.000
_cell.angle_alpha   90.00
_cell.angle_beta   90.00
_cell.angle_gamma   90.00
#
_symmetry.space_group_name_H-M   'P 1'
#
loop_
_entity.id
_entity.type
_entity.pdbx_description
1 polymer ?
#
loop_
_entity_poly.entity_id
_entity_poly.type
_entity_poly.pdbx_seq_one_letter_code
_entity_poly.pdbx_strand_id
1 'polypeptide(L)'
;MNEQPQNPELTLKQRLLEAVKEKGPDSSEAKALFLEWTMSQERIADQAPGPFGRYELALKRAHLFHDAGLIQDARQALEDALTMAAQEFEPEYWDKIRDELERFK
;
A
#
# COMPACT_ATOMS: atom_id res chain seq x y z
N MET A 1 12.50 0.73 31.27
CA MET A 1 11.36 0.79 30.33
C MET A 1 11.81 0.03 29.09
N ASN A 2 11.15 -1.07 28.75
CA ASN A 2 11.48 -1.80 27.52
C ASN A 2 10.86 -1.03 26.35
N GLU A 3 11.66 -0.20 25.68
CA GLU A 3 11.31 0.33 24.38
C GLU A 3 11.31 -0.85 23.40
N GLN A 4 10.12 -1.39 23.10
CA GLN A 4 10.00 -2.33 21.99
C GLN A 4 10.57 -1.65 20.74
N PRO A 5 11.41 -2.32 19.93
CA PRO A 5 11.90 -1.74 18.69
C PRO A 5 10.69 -1.39 17.83
N GLN A 6 10.37 -0.10 17.73
CA GLN A 6 9.30 0.36 16.87
C GLN A 6 9.70 -0.01 15.45
N ASN A 7 8.91 -0.85 14.80
CA ASN A 7 9.11 -1.15 13.39
C ASN A 7 9.05 0.19 12.63
N PRO A 8 10.16 0.66 12.03
CA PRO A 8 10.23 1.99 11.41
C PRO A 8 9.14 2.22 10.35
N GLU A 9 8.69 1.15 9.68
CA GLU A 9 7.62 1.21 8.68
C GLU A 9 6.24 1.42 9.29
N LEU A 10 5.98 0.82 10.45
CA LEU A 10 4.72 1.02 11.18
C LEU A 10 4.62 2.48 11.62
N THR A 11 5.73 3.04 12.12
CA THR A 11 5.84 4.44 12.50
C THR A 11 5.66 5.36 11.28
N LEU A 12 6.19 5.01 10.12
CA LEU A 12 6.03 5.81 8.89
C LEU A 12 4.59 5.78 8.36
N LYS A 13 3.94 4.61 8.32
CA LYS A 13 2.51 4.48 7.95
C LYS A 13 1.62 5.30 8.89
N GLN A 14 1.85 5.23 10.19
CA GLN A 14 1.08 5.99 11.19
C GLN A 14 1.20 7.49 10.96
N ARG A 15 2.43 8.00 10.82
CA ARG A 15 2.68 9.42 10.53
C ARG A 15 2.02 9.89 9.24
N LEU A 16 2.03 9.06 8.21
CA LEU A 16 1.34 9.35 6.94
C LEU A 16 -0.17 9.47 7.15
N LEU A 17 -0.81 8.51 7.83
CA LEU A 17 -2.24 8.55 8.09
C LEU A 17 -2.64 9.75 8.96
N GLU A 18 -1.83 10.11 9.95
CA GLU A 18 -2.02 11.32 10.76
C GLU A 18 -1.93 12.59 9.89
N ALA A 19 -0.91 12.71 9.04
CA ALA A 19 -0.75 13.85 8.14
C ALA A 19 -1.93 13.99 7.16
N VAL A 20 -2.41 12.88 6.60
CA VAL A 20 -3.59 12.87 5.73
C VAL A 20 -4.83 13.33 6.50
N LYS A 21 -5.03 12.82 7.72
CA LYS A 21 -6.17 13.18 8.57
C LYS A 21 -6.17 14.65 8.96
N GLU A 22 -5.01 15.21 9.30
CA GLU A 22 -4.90 16.58 9.81
C GLU A 22 -4.83 17.64 8.71
N LYS A 23 -4.14 17.34 7.61
CA LYS A 23 -3.77 18.33 6.59
C LYS A 23 -4.32 18.00 5.20
N GLY A 24 -4.94 16.84 5.05
CA GLY A 24 -5.43 16.32 3.79
C GLY A 24 -4.36 15.59 2.98
N PRO A 25 -4.80 14.74 2.04
CA PRO A 25 -3.94 13.91 1.19
C PRO A 25 -3.05 14.74 0.26
N ASP A 26 -3.50 15.95 -0.07
CA ASP A 26 -2.80 16.84 -0.99
C ASP A 26 -1.73 17.72 -0.35
N SER A 27 -1.62 17.70 0.98
CA SER A 27 -0.62 18.49 1.70
C SER A 27 0.81 18.06 1.33
N SER A 28 1.74 19.00 1.30
CA SER A 28 3.15 18.70 1.00
C SER A 28 3.75 17.67 1.96
N GLU A 29 3.31 17.67 3.21
CA GLU A 29 3.73 16.70 4.22
C GLU A 29 3.18 15.30 3.95
N ALA A 30 1.88 15.15 3.69
CA ALA A 30 1.30 13.86 3.33
C ALA A 30 1.97 13.30 2.07
N LYS A 31 2.20 14.14 1.05
CA LYS A 31 2.91 13.74 -0.18
C LYS A 31 4.35 13.29 0.07
N ALA A 32 5.09 14.00 0.93
CA ALA A 32 6.45 13.61 1.29
C ALA A 32 6.48 12.26 2.03
N LEU A 33 5.57 12.07 2.99
CA LEU A 33 5.44 10.81 3.74
C LEU A 33 4.98 9.66 2.84
N PHE A 34 4.11 9.92 1.87
CA PHE A 34 3.65 8.93 0.90
C PHE A 34 4.80 8.46 0.00
N LEU A 35 5.65 9.39 -0.46
CA LEU A 35 6.84 9.09 -1.23
C LEU A 35 7.85 8.27 -0.42
N GLU A 36 8.15 8.68 0.81
CA GLU A 36 9.06 7.96 1.70
C GLU A 36 8.57 6.54 1.97
N TRP A 37 7.27 6.39 2.28
CA TRP A 37 6.65 5.09 2.50
C TRP A 37 6.73 4.21 1.26
N THR A 38 6.41 4.77 0.09
CA THR A 38 6.48 4.06 -1.19
C THR A 38 7.89 3.55 -1.48
N MET A 39 8.90 4.41 -1.36
CA MET A 39 10.31 4.02 -1.58
C MET A 39 10.76 2.93 -0.61
N SER A 40 10.29 2.98 0.65
CA SER A 40 10.59 1.94 1.63
C SER A 40 9.98 0.60 1.22
N GLN A 41 8.70 0.60 0.82
CA GLN A 41 8.02 -0.63 0.44
C GLN A 41 8.51 -1.20 -0.90
N GLU A 42 8.90 -0.36 -1.86
CA GLU A 42 9.55 -0.79 -3.11
C GLU A 42 10.86 -1.51 -2.84
N ARG A 43 11.70 -0.98 -1.94
CA ARG A 43 12.95 -1.66 -1.55
C ARG A 43 12.70 -3.05 -0.94
N ILE A 44 11.60 -3.24 -0.22
CA ILE A 44 11.21 -4.53 0.34
C ILE A 44 10.69 -5.45 -0.77
N ALA A 45 9.85 -4.92 -1.65
CA ALA A 45 9.31 -5.64 -2.79
C ALA A 45 10.42 -6.19 -3.70
N ASP A 46 11.45 -5.39 -3.95
CA ASP A 46 12.61 -5.78 -4.78
C ASP A 46 13.45 -6.91 -4.17
N GLN A 47 13.34 -7.14 -2.86
CA GLN A 47 14.01 -8.26 -2.19
C GLN A 47 13.24 -9.58 -2.28
N ALA A 48 11.96 -9.53 -2.67
CA ALA A 48 11.15 -10.72 -2.81
C ALA A 48 11.42 -11.43 -4.15
N PRO A 49 11.42 -12.78 -4.16
CA PRO A 49 11.58 -13.52 -5.41
C PRO A 49 10.33 -13.40 -6.30
N GLY A 50 10.57 -13.22 -7.60
CA GLY A 50 9.50 -13.19 -8.60
C GLY A 50 8.58 -11.96 -8.46
N PRO A 51 7.33 -12.06 -8.91
CA PRO A 51 6.43 -10.91 -8.88
C PRO A 51 5.75 -10.69 -7.53
N PHE A 52 5.95 -11.58 -6.54
CA PHE A 52 5.35 -11.54 -5.21
C PHE A 52 5.49 -10.17 -4.52
N GLY A 53 6.70 -9.60 -4.54
CA GLY A 53 6.95 -8.31 -3.90
C GLY A 53 6.11 -7.17 -4.47
N ARG A 54 5.89 -7.18 -5.80
CA ARG A 54 5.09 -6.15 -6.48
C ARG A 54 3.60 -6.30 -6.15
N TYR A 55 3.09 -7.53 -6.07
CA TYR A 55 1.71 -7.78 -5.64
C TYR A 55 1.47 -7.36 -4.19
N GLU A 56 2.35 -7.75 -3.27
CA GLU A 56 2.28 -7.34 -1.86
C GLU A 56 2.33 -5.82 -1.70
N LEU A 57 3.19 -5.13 -2.46
CA LEU A 57 3.25 -3.68 -2.48
C LEU A 57 1.92 -3.06 -2.92
N ALA A 58 1.31 -3.58 -3.98
CA ALA A 58 0.05 -3.06 -4.49
C ALA A 58 -1.09 -3.21 -3.47
N LEU A 59 -1.20 -4.37 -2.82
CA LEU A 59 -2.15 -4.60 -1.72
C LEU A 59 -1.92 -3.62 -0.56
N LYS A 60 -0.68 -3.48 -0.10
CA LYS A 60 -0.33 -2.53 0.97
C LYS A 60 -0.71 -1.10 0.62
N ARG A 61 -0.50 -0.68 -0.62
CA ARG A 61 -0.85 0.67 -1.10
C ARG A 61 -2.36 0.87 -1.11
N ALA A 62 -3.12 -0.14 -1.56
CA ALA A 62 -4.57 -0.10 -1.52
C ALA A 62 -5.10 0.03 -0.08
N HIS A 63 -4.58 -0.75 0.87
CA HIS A 63 -4.94 -0.62 2.28
C HIS A 63 -4.57 0.75 2.86
N LEU A 64 -3.40 1.29 2.51
CA LEU A 64 -3.00 2.63 2.94
C LEU A 64 -3.97 3.70 2.46
N PHE A 65 -4.37 3.66 1.19
CA PHE A 65 -5.37 4.58 0.64
C PHE A 65 -6.72 4.42 1.32
N HIS A 66 -7.16 3.18 1.55
CA HIS A 66 -8.41 2.91 2.26
C HIS A 66 -8.38 3.47 3.69
N ASP A 67 -7.32 3.21 4.45
CA ASP A 67 -7.12 3.72 5.81
C ASP A 67 -7.05 5.26 5.85
N ALA A 68 -6.58 5.86 4.76
CA ALA A 68 -6.54 7.31 4.57
C ALA A 68 -7.89 7.93 4.11
N GLY A 69 -8.92 7.11 3.90
CA GLY A 69 -10.24 7.54 3.39
C GLY A 69 -10.28 7.79 1.87
N LEU A 70 -9.21 7.44 1.15
CA LEU A 70 -9.04 7.62 -0.29
C LEU A 70 -9.57 6.38 -1.05
N ILE A 71 -10.87 6.14 -0.93
CA ILE A 71 -11.49 4.89 -1.40
C ILE A 71 -11.32 4.67 -2.91
N GLN A 72 -11.40 5.73 -3.72
CA GLN A 72 -11.21 5.62 -5.17
C GLN A 72 -9.76 5.25 -5.53
N ASP A 73 -8.78 5.85 -4.85
CA ASP A 73 -7.36 5.53 -5.08
C ASP A 73 -7.02 4.11 -4.60
N ALA A 74 -7.64 3.67 -3.50
CA ALA A 74 -7.53 2.30 -3.02
C ALA A 74 -8.04 1.29 -4.06
N ARG A 75 -9.19 1.58 -4.66
CA ARG A 75 -9.79 0.75 -5.71
C ARG A 75 -8.94 0.73 -6.98
N GLN A 76 -8.46 1.89 -7.43
CA GLN A 76 -7.58 1.98 -8.60
C GLN A 76 -6.30 1.16 -8.40
N ALA A 77 -5.69 1.23 -7.22
CA ALA A 77 -4.49 0.45 -6.91
C ALA A 77 -4.73 -1.07 -7.01
N LEU A 78 -5.91 -1.57 -6.61
CA LEU A 78 -6.28 -2.97 -6.75
C LEU A 78 -6.60 -3.34 -8.21
N GLU A 79 -7.26 -2.47 -8.97
CA GLU A 79 -7.53 -2.68 -10.40
C GLU A 79 -6.24 -2.77 -11.23
N ASP A 80 -5.26 -1.90 -10.93
CA ASP A 80 -3.94 -1.94 -11.53
C ASP A 80 -3.23 -3.26 -11.19
N ALA A 81 -3.34 -3.72 -9.94
CA ALA A 81 -2.78 -4.98 -9.48
C ALA A 81 -3.42 -6.21 -10.17
N LEU A 82 -4.74 -6.20 -10.37
CA LEU A 82 -5.44 -7.24 -11.14
C LEU A 82 -4.95 -7.32 -12.57
N THR A 83 -4.73 -6.17 -13.20
CA THR A 83 -4.22 -6.09 -14.57
C THR A 83 -2.83 -6.70 -14.67
N MET A 84 -1.94 -6.42 -13.72
CA MET A 84 -0.62 -7.04 -13.64
C MET A 84 -0.71 -8.57 -13.43
N ALA A 85 -1.53 -9.02 -12.47
CA ALA A 85 -1.70 -10.45 -12.18
C ALA A 85 -2.22 -11.24 -13.39
N ALA A 86 -3.14 -10.65 -14.15
CA ALA A 86 -3.65 -11.25 -15.38
C ALA A 86 -2.59 -11.34 -16.49
N GLN A 87 -1.72 -10.32 -16.62
CA GLN A 87 -0.66 -10.31 -17.63
C GLN A 87 0.45 -11.32 -17.34
N GLU A 88 0.75 -11.56 -16.07
CA GLU A 88 1.81 -12.48 -15.65
C GLU A 88 1.33 -13.93 -15.46
N PHE A 89 0.06 -14.22 -15.74
CA PHE A 89 -0.58 -15.53 -15.57
C PHE A 89 -0.48 -16.09 -14.15
N GLU A 90 -0.68 -15.23 -13.15
CA GLU A 90 -0.60 -15.59 -11.74
C GLU A 90 -2.01 -15.67 -11.10
N PRO A 91 -2.73 -16.80 -11.23
CA PRO A 91 -4.14 -16.92 -10.82
C PRO A 91 -4.35 -16.72 -9.32
N GLU A 92 -3.38 -17.15 -8.50
CA GLU A 92 -3.47 -17.05 -7.04
C GLU A 92 -3.43 -15.59 -6.56
N TYR A 93 -2.67 -14.72 -7.22
CA TYR A 93 -2.67 -13.28 -6.90
C TYR A 93 -3.93 -12.61 -7.44
N TRP A 94 -4.38 -13.01 -8.63
CA TRP A 94 -5.61 -12.47 -9.19
C TRP A 94 -6.81 -12.70 -8.27
N ASP A 95 -6.98 -13.93 -7.76
CA ASP A 95 -8.07 -14.25 -6.82
C ASP A 95 -7.97 -13.43 -5.52
N LYS A 96 -6.77 -13.32 -4.93
CA LYS A 96 -6.57 -12.52 -3.71
C LYS A 96 -6.90 -11.05 -3.90
N ILE A 97 -6.43 -10.45 -5.00
CA ILE A 97 -6.65 -9.03 -5.27
C ILE A 97 -8.14 -8.79 -5.56
N ARG A 98 -8.82 -9.71 -6.26
CA ARG A 98 -10.27 -9.63 -6.48
C ARG A 98 -11.02 -9.65 -5.14
N ASP A 99 -10.67 -10.56 -4.26
CA ASP A 99 -11.32 -10.68 -2.95
C ASP A 99 -11.13 -9.40 -2.11
N GLU A 100 -9.96 -8.75 -2.16
CA GLU A 100 -9.73 -7.44 -1.52
C GLU A 100 -10.55 -6.32 -2.19
N LEU A 101 -10.68 -6.31 -3.51
CA LEU A 101 -11.51 -5.35 -4.23
C LEU A 101 -12.99 -5.45 -3.79
N GLU A 102 -13.48 -6.65 -3.52
CA GLU A 102 -14.83 -6.86 -3.01
C GLU A 102 -15.02 -6.37 -1.57
N ARG A 103 -13.96 -6.39 -0.75
CA ARG A 103 -13.98 -5.88 0.63
C ARG A 103 -14.01 -4.36 0.72
N PHE A 104 -13.56 -3.67 -0.33
CA PHE A 104 -13.54 -2.21 -0.39
C PHE A 104 -14.83 -1.60 -0.97
N LYS A 105 -15.88 -2.41 -1.17
CA LYS A 105 -17.24 -1.95 -1.54
C LYS A 105 -17.95 -1.26 -0.38
#